data_AF-A0A8X6QVB9-F1
#
_entry.id   AF-A0A8X6QVB9-F1
#
_cell.length_a   1.000
_cell.length_b   1.000
_cell.length_c   1.000
_cell.angle_alpha   90.00
_cell.angle_beta   90.00
_cell.angle_gamma   90.00
#
_symmetry.space_group_name_H-M   'P 1'
#
loop_
_entity.id
_entity.type
_entity.pdbx_description
1 polymer ?
#
loop_
_entity_poly.entity_id
_entity_poly.type
_entity_poly.pdbx_seq_one_letter_code
_entity_poly.pdbx_strand_id
1 'polypeptide(L)'
;MVIEYMPLLFRFGSKDIRIIVDCTEFPIQKPCSPMEQQLTFSLYKNTNTLKDMIGITSNGAISFIYALYCGSICVKQLFIKSKLMDRLEPNDVVMADKDFLIAEEL
;
A
#
# COMPACT_ATOMS: atom_id res chain seq x y z
N MET A 1 20.04 14.90 -4.67
CA MET A 1 18.78 14.95 -5.44
C MET A 1 17.54 14.56 -4.61
N VAL A 2 17.64 13.72 -3.57
CA VAL A 2 16.48 13.26 -2.78
C VAL A 2 15.97 14.29 -1.74
N ILE A 3 16.83 15.17 -1.21
CA ILE A 3 16.52 16.00 -0.04
C ILE A 3 15.72 17.26 -0.40
N GLU A 4 15.90 17.83 -1.60
CA GLU A 4 15.40 19.17 -1.96
C GLU A 4 13.87 19.31 -1.89
N TYR A 5 13.14 18.25 -2.25
CA TYR A 5 11.67 18.20 -2.21
C TYR A 5 11.11 17.49 -0.97
N MET A 6 11.98 16.99 -0.09
CA MET A 6 11.55 16.31 1.13
C MET A 6 10.97 17.33 2.11
N PRO A 7 9.75 17.13 2.66
CA PRO A 7 9.20 17.99 3.70
C PRO A 7 10.11 18.06 4.93
N LEU A 8 10.14 19.22 5.60
CA LEU A 8 11.05 19.47 6.73
C LEU A 8 10.91 18.41 7.84
N LEU A 9 9.70 17.93 8.11
CA LEU A 9 9.46 16.91 9.13
C LEU A 9 10.24 15.62 8.85
N PHE A 10 10.22 15.13 7.60
CA PHE A 10 10.97 13.94 7.20
C PHE A 10 12.49 14.20 7.21
N ARG A 11 12.93 15.43 6.92
CA ARG A 11 14.36 15.77 6.97
C ARG A 11 14.94 15.73 8.37
N PHE A 12 14.18 16.09 9.40
CA PHE A 12 14.72 16.24 10.76
C PHE A 12 14.26 15.17 11.74
N GLY A 13 13.08 14.59 11.54
CA GLY A 13 12.46 13.65 12.48
C GLY A 13 12.30 12.21 11.99
N SER A 14 12.57 11.92 10.71
CA SER A 14 12.27 10.59 10.14
C SER A 14 13.17 10.23 8.95
N LYS A 15 14.48 10.40 9.10
CA LYS A 15 15.46 10.13 8.03
C LYS A 15 15.53 8.66 7.61
N ASP A 16 15.14 7.76 8.51
CA ASP A 16 15.26 6.31 8.31
C ASP A 16 14.03 5.72 7.58
N ILE A 17 13.00 6.54 7.30
CA ILE A 17 11.85 6.09 6.51
C ILE A 17 12.28 5.86 5.07
N ARG A 18 12.36 4.58 4.73
CA ARG A 18 12.66 4.10 3.38
C ARG A 18 11.47 4.27 2.44
N ILE A 19 10.29 3.91 2.94
CA ILE A 19 9.06 3.86 2.15
C ILE A 19 7.83 4.10 3.02
N ILE A 20 6.88 4.85 2.48
CA ILE A 20 5.55 5.07 3.04
C ILE A 20 4.58 4.28 2.16
N VAL A 21 3.86 3.31 2.72
CA VAL A 21 2.97 2.43 1.97
C VAL A 21 1.51 2.63 2.35
N ASP A 22 0.66 2.52 1.33
CA ASP A 22 -0.79 2.53 1.50
C ASP A 22 -1.47 1.62 0.46
N CYS A 23 -2.68 1.16 0.78
CA CYS A 23 -3.54 0.45 -0.16
C CYS A 23 -4.43 1.44 -0.91
N THR A 24 -4.24 1.55 -2.22
CA THR A 24 -5.10 2.37 -3.07
C THR A 24 -6.17 1.51 -3.73
N GLU A 25 -7.43 1.97 -3.67
CA GLU A 25 -8.56 1.32 -4.32
C GLU A 25 -9.06 2.11 -5.53
N PHE A 26 -9.20 1.42 -6.66
CA PHE A 26 -9.70 1.95 -7.92
C PHE A 26 -11.11 1.45 -8.17
N PRO A 27 -12.13 2.32 -8.22
CA PRO A 27 -13.49 1.90 -8.55
C PRO A 27 -13.54 1.36 -9.98
N ILE A 28 -14.27 0.26 -10.16
CA ILE A 28 -14.50 -0.36 -11.46
C ILE A 28 -16.00 -0.41 -11.77
N GLN A 29 -16.32 -0.65 -13.04
CA GLN A 29 -17.69 -0.99 -13.40
C GLN A 29 -18.07 -2.31 -12.70
N LYS A 30 -19.30 -2.37 -12.18
CA LYS A 30 -19.87 -3.57 -11.58
C LYS A 30 -19.75 -4.76 -12.56
N PRO A 31 -19.03 -5.84 -12.20
CA PRO A 31 -18.93 -7.01 -13.06
C PRO A 31 -20.30 -7.65 -13.33
N CYS A 32 -20.47 -8.34 -14.46
CA CYS A 32 -21.73 -9.04 -14.75
C CYS A 32 -21.89 -10.31 -13.89
N SER A 33 -20.79 -11.02 -13.64
CA SER A 33 -20.80 -12.26 -12.85
C SER A 33 -21.02 -11.97 -11.36
N PRO A 34 -21.99 -12.60 -10.69
CA PRO A 34 -22.17 -12.45 -9.24
C PRO A 34 -20.91 -12.82 -8.43
N MET A 35 -20.15 -13.82 -8.89
CA MET A 35 -18.91 -14.23 -8.24
C MET A 35 -17.84 -13.13 -8.32
N GLU A 36 -17.66 -12.54 -9.50
CA GLU A 36 -16.70 -11.45 -9.70
C GLU A 36 -17.14 -10.18 -8.96
N GLN A 37 -18.45 -9.91 -8.89
CA GLN A 37 -18.98 -8.83 -8.06
C GLN A 37 -18.60 -9.04 -6.60
N GLN A 38 -18.79 -10.23 -6.06
CA GLN A 38 -18.44 -10.52 -4.66
C GLN A 38 -16.94 -10.35 -4.39
N LEU A 39 -16.09 -10.85 -5.28
CA LEU A 39 -14.63 -10.74 -5.14
C LEU A 39 -14.15 -9.29 -5.24
N THR A 40 -14.72 -8.51 -6.15
CA THR A 40 -14.30 -7.11 -6.35
C THR A 40 -15.00 -6.14 -5.39
N PHE A 41 -16.00 -6.57 -4.63
CA PHE A 41 -16.72 -5.66 -3.73
C PHE A 41 -15.84 -5.27 -2.53
N SER A 42 -15.57 -3.98 -2.40
CA SER A 42 -14.93 -3.41 -1.21
C SER A 42 -15.99 -2.96 -0.23
N LEU A 43 -15.97 -3.55 0.97
CA LEU A 43 -16.80 -3.13 2.08
C LEU A 43 -16.45 -1.69 2.53
N TYR A 44 -15.18 -1.31 2.41
CA TYR A 44 -14.71 0.01 2.81
C TYR A 44 -15.21 1.12 1.88
N LYS A 45 -15.17 0.89 0.57
CA LYS A 45 -15.66 1.86 -0.44
C LYS A 45 -17.13 1.67 -0.81
N ASN A 46 -17.77 0.61 -0.32
CA ASN A 46 -19.14 0.22 -0.64
C ASN A 46 -19.43 0.15 -2.15
N THR A 47 -18.44 -0.34 -2.92
CA THR A 47 -18.52 -0.47 -4.38
C THR A 47 -17.53 -1.52 -4.89
N ASN A 48 -17.65 -1.91 -6.16
CA ASN A 48 -16.69 -2.79 -6.81
C ASN A 48 -15.38 -2.02 -7.09
N THR A 49 -14.28 -2.52 -6.56
CA THR A 49 -12.95 -1.93 -6.70
C THR A 49 -11.91 -2.99 -7.07
N LEU A 50 -10.80 -2.52 -7.61
CA LEU A 50 -9.52 -3.21 -7.57
C LEU A 50 -8.64 -2.50 -6.53
N LYS A 51 -7.78 -3.25 -5.85
CA LYS A 51 -6.90 -2.76 -4.79
C LYS A 51 -5.45 -3.05 -5.15
N ASP A 52 -4.59 -2.07 -4.97
CA ASP A 52 -3.14 -2.21 -5.12
C ASP A 52 -2.43 -1.64 -3.89
N MET A 53 -1.22 -2.13 -3.62
CA MET A 53 -0.35 -1.57 -2.59
C MET A 53 0.71 -0.70 -3.27
N ILE A 54 0.66 0.59 -2.97
CA ILE A 54 1.55 1.59 -3.53
C ILE A 54 2.44 2.11 -2.41
N GLY A 55 3.73 2.27 -2.72
CA GLY A 55 4.70 2.86 -1.82
C GLY A 55 5.35 4.08 -2.44
N ILE A 56 5.51 5.12 -1.63
CA ILE A 56 6.18 6.36 -1.99
C ILE A 56 7.42 6.57 -1.11
N THR A 57 8.42 7.26 -1.64
CA THR A 57 9.52 7.81 -0.85
C THR A 57 9.05 9.01 -0.03
N SER A 58 9.82 9.38 0.98
CA SER A 58 9.57 10.57 1.83
C SER A 58 9.62 11.91 1.08
N ASN A 59 10.10 11.94 -0.17
CA ASN A 59 10.01 13.11 -1.05
C ASN A 59 8.82 13.07 -2.04
N GLY A 60 7.94 12.06 -1.92
CA GLY A 60 6.70 11.94 -2.69
C GLY A 60 6.82 11.20 -4.03
N ALA A 61 7.99 10.67 -4.40
CA ALA A 61 8.13 9.86 -5.60
C ALA A 61 7.56 8.44 -5.38
N ILE A 62 6.91 7.88 -6.39
CA ILE A 62 6.47 6.47 -6.34
C ILE A 62 7.71 5.58 -6.43
N SER A 63 7.92 4.72 -5.43
CA SER A 63 9.03 3.77 -5.36
C SER A 63 8.60 2.32 -5.43
N PHE A 64 7.31 2.04 -5.23
CA PHE A 64 6.77 0.70 -5.23
C PHE A 64 5.35 0.72 -5.78
N ILE A 65 5.09 -0.18 -6.72
CA ILE A 65 3.77 -0.52 -7.21
C ILE A 65 3.73 -2.04 -7.24
N TYR A 66 2.68 -2.62 -6.66
CA TYR A 66 2.48 -4.05 -6.74
C TYR A 66 1.55 -4.39 -7.92
N ALA A 67 0.80 -5.49 -7.81
CA ALA A 67 -0.18 -5.90 -8.80
C ALA A 67 -1.58 -5.62 -8.25
N LEU A 68 -2.52 -5.32 -9.15
CA LEU A 68 -3.93 -5.14 -8.82
C LEU A 68 -4.57 -6.46 -8.38
N TYR A 69 -5.28 -6.42 -7.26
CA TYR A 69 -6.10 -7.50 -6.73
C TYR A 69 -7.57 -7.07 -6.65
N CYS A 70 -8.45 -8.04 -6.43
CA CYS A 70 -9.87 -7.75 -6.22
C CYS A 70 -10.07 -6.97 -4.90
N GLY A 71 -11.00 -6.02 -4.89
CA GLY A 71 -11.25 -5.11 -3.75
C GLY A 71 -11.51 -5.79 -2.40
N SER A 72 -12.00 -7.04 -2.40
CA SER A 72 -12.26 -7.80 -1.17
C SER A 72 -11.00 -8.32 -0.48
N ILE A 73 -9.81 -8.23 -1.09
CA ILE A 73 -8.56 -8.71 -0.48
C ILE A 73 -8.26 -7.89 0.78
N CYS A 74 -7.83 -8.58 1.85
CA CYS A 74 -7.41 -7.91 3.07
C CYS A 74 -5.98 -7.38 2.94
N VAL A 75 -5.69 -6.28 3.64
CA VAL A 75 -4.39 -5.58 3.60
C VAL A 75 -3.24 -6.52 3.96
N LYS A 76 -3.39 -7.33 5.00
CA LYS A 76 -2.40 -8.34 5.43
C LYS A 76 -2.04 -9.34 4.33
N GLN A 77 -3.04 -9.88 3.64
CA GLN A 77 -2.78 -10.81 2.52
C GLN A 77 -2.07 -10.10 1.36
N LEU A 78 -2.46 -8.86 1.06
CA LEU A 78 -1.82 -8.07 0.01
C LEU A 78 -0.36 -7.79 0.37
N PHE A 79 -0.07 -7.41 1.61
CA PHE A 79 1.28 -7.15 2.12
C PHE A 79 2.18 -8.39 1.97
N ILE A 80 1.74 -9.55 2.47
CA ILE A 80 2.51 -10.82 2.36
C ILE A 80 2.77 -11.17 0.88
N LYS A 81 1.77 -11.04 0.01
CA LYS A 81 1.90 -11.33 -1.43
C LYS A 81 2.84 -10.37 -2.15
N SER A 82 2.89 -9.12 -1.71
CA SER A 82 3.70 -8.07 -2.31
C SER A 82 5.21 -8.31 -2.19
N LYS A 83 5.63 -9.11 -1.20
CA LYS A 83 7.03 -9.37 -0.86
C LYS A 83 7.83 -8.08 -0.66
N LEU A 84 7.21 -7.05 -0.08
CA LEU A 84 7.89 -5.80 0.22
C LEU A 84 9.10 -6.04 1.14
N MET A 85 8.96 -6.94 2.12
CA MET A 85 10.02 -7.27 3.08
C MET A 85 11.30 -7.78 2.41
N ASP A 86 11.19 -8.54 1.33
CA ASP A 86 12.34 -9.07 0.58
C ASP A 86 13.16 -7.96 -0.11
N ARG A 87 12.62 -6.73 -0.16
CA ARG A 87 13.25 -5.55 -0.78
C ARG A 87 13.82 -4.55 0.23
N LEU A 88 13.60 -4.78 1.53
CA LEU A 88 14.07 -3.88 2.59
C LEU A 88 15.44 -4.32 3.09
N GLU A 89 16.26 -3.35 3.46
CA GLU A 89 17.55 -3.57 4.10
C GLU A 89 17.44 -3.50 5.63
N PRO A 90 18.39 -4.09 6.38
CA PRO A 90 18.42 -3.94 7.83
C PRO A 90 18.40 -2.46 8.24
N ASN A 91 17.53 -2.11 9.18
CA ASN A 91 17.25 -0.75 9.68
C ASN A 91 16.39 0.14 8.77
N ASP A 92 15.91 -0.33 7.61
CA ASP A 92 14.90 0.40 6.86
C ASP A 92 13.60 0.51 7.69
N VAL A 93 13.05 1.72 7.77
CA VAL A 93 11.75 1.96 8.40
C VAL A 93 10.67 2.05 7.33
N VAL A 94 9.64 1.22 7.46
CA VAL A 94 8.41 1.32 6.67
C VAL A 94 7.38 2.09 7.48
N MET A 95 6.84 3.16 6.89
CA MET A 95 5.69 3.86 7.43
C MET A 95 4.43 3.36 6.71
N ALA A 96 3.37 3.07 7.45
CA ALA A 96 2.09 2.62 6.90
C ALA A 96 0.93 3.28 7.66
N ASP A 97 -0.27 3.23 7.10
CA ASP A 97 -1.48 3.65 7.82
C ASP A 97 -1.70 2.77 9.07
N LYS A 98 -2.34 3.32 10.11
CA LYS A 98 -2.66 2.60 11.35
C LYS A 98 -3.48 1.33 11.13
N ASP A 99 -4.25 1.29 10.04
CA ASP A 99 -5.12 0.17 9.69
C ASP A 99 -4.31 -0.98 9.01
N PHE A 100 -3.00 -0.79 8.76
CA PHE A 100 -2.06 -1.87 8.43
C PHE A 100 -1.70 -2.67 9.68
N LEU A 101 -2.61 -3.55 10.09
CA LEU A 101 -2.38 -4.53 11.15
C LEU A 101 -1.53 -5.70 10.63
N ILE A 102 -0.24 -5.43 10.38
CA ILE A 102 0.73 -6.41 9.83
C ILE A 102 1.87 -6.75 10.82
N ALA A 103 1.78 -6.27 12.06
CA ALA A 103 2.86 -6.40 13.04
C ALA A 103 3.14 -7.87 13.44
N GLU A 104 2.18 -8.77 13.25
CA GLU A 104 2.33 -10.21 13.52
C GLU A 104 3.04 -10.95 12.37
N GLU A 105 3.26 -10.28 11.23
CA GLU A 105 3.83 -10.84 10.00
C GLU A 105 5.27 -10.38 9.73
N LEU A 106 5.79 -9.49 10.58
CA LEU A 106 7.16 -8.97 10.56
C LEU A 106 8.09 -9.83 11.40
#